data_AF-A0A158D837-F1
#
_entry.id   AF-A0A158D837-F1
#
_cell.length_a   1.000
_cell.length_b   1.000
_cell.length_c   1.000
_cell.angle_alpha   90.00
_cell.angle_beta   90.00
_cell.angle_gamma   90.00
#
_symmetry.space_group_name_H-M   'P 1'
#
loop_
_entity.id
_entity.type
_entity.pdbx_description
1 polymer ?
#
loop_
_entity_poly.entity_id
_entity_poly.type
_entity_poly.pdbx_seq_one_letter_code
_entity_poly.pdbx_strand_id
1 'polypeptide(L)'
;MRPTLPRLPAEDGLAIWNAEPGDVLPDGRIATALSVAQPFEYVAGQIGGVTDELAVTTRNPRYAAQMLGYSSQQFREMVHRFKDENTIGPTDDLTWHDNGDVYFQNIYIDNFHGYKD
;
A
#
# COMPACT_ATOMS: atom_id res chain seq x y z
N MET A 1 18.91 45.85 -21.40
CA MET A 1 18.21 45.27 -20.23
C MET A 1 17.91 43.82 -20.57
N ARG A 2 18.33 42.83 -19.76
CA ARG A 2 17.92 41.43 -19.95
C ARG A 2 16.54 41.26 -19.30
N PRO A 3 15.52 40.76 -20.00
CA PRO A 3 14.23 40.45 -19.38
C PRO A 3 14.42 39.34 -18.34
N THR A 4 13.94 39.56 -17.11
CA THR A 4 13.88 38.54 -16.08
C THR A 4 12.66 37.66 -16.35
N LEU A 5 12.88 36.38 -16.64
CA LEU A 5 11.78 35.42 -16.82
C LEU A 5 11.06 35.22 -15.47
N PRO A 6 9.72 35.23 -15.44
CA PRO A 6 8.97 34.98 -14.22
C PRO A 6 9.20 33.55 -13.73
N ARG A 7 9.36 33.40 -12.41
CA ARG A 7 9.49 32.09 -11.77
C ARG A 7 8.12 31.41 -11.73
N LEU A 8 8.10 30.11 -11.98
CA LEU A 8 6.91 29.30 -11.77
C LEU A 8 6.55 29.27 -10.27
N PRO A 9 5.25 29.31 -9.91
CA PRO A 9 4.80 29.28 -8.53
C PRO A 9 5.13 27.94 -7.87
N ALA A 10 5.70 27.98 -6.66
CA ALA A 10 6.15 26.80 -5.92
C ALA A 10 5.00 25.88 -5.48
N GLU A 11 3.80 26.44 -5.38
CA GLU A 11 2.59 25.79 -4.87
C GLU A 11 1.73 25.14 -5.97
N ASP A 12 2.05 25.39 -7.25
CA ASP A 12 1.35 24.78 -8.38
C ASP A 12 2.16 23.63 -8.95
N GLY A 13 1.94 22.45 -8.38
CA GLY A 13 2.58 21.21 -8.84
C GLY A 13 2.32 20.92 -10.31
N LEU A 14 1.16 21.30 -10.86
CA LEU A 14 0.83 21.02 -12.26
C LEU A 14 1.65 21.89 -13.21
N ALA A 15 1.92 23.14 -12.85
CA ALA A 15 2.81 24.03 -13.60
C ALA A 15 4.26 23.53 -13.62
N ILE A 16 4.74 22.93 -12.53
CA ILE A 16 6.10 22.35 -12.46
C ILE A 16 6.23 21.09 -13.33
N TRP A 17 5.18 20.26 -13.38
CA TRP A 17 5.18 19.02 -14.17
C TRP A 17 5.13 19.29 -15.68
N ASN A 18 4.50 20.40 -16.07
CA ASN A 18 4.38 20.81 -17.46
C ASN A 18 5.41 21.89 -17.88
N ALA A 19 6.44 22.13 -17.05
CA ALA A 19 7.43 23.16 -17.34
C ALA A 19 8.16 22.89 -18.66
N GLU A 20 8.20 23.88 -19.54
CA GLU A 20 8.89 23.77 -20.82
C GLU A 20 10.39 24.09 -20.66
N PRO A 21 11.27 23.55 -21.54
CA PRO A 21 12.67 23.91 -21.53
C PRO A 21 12.85 25.43 -21.68
N GLY A 22 13.45 26.08 -20.69
CA GLY A 22 13.58 27.53 -20.61
C GLY A 22 12.82 28.19 -19.46
N ASP A 23 11.86 27.49 -18.86
CA ASP A 23 11.10 28.00 -17.71
C ASP A 23 11.96 28.10 -16.45
N VAL A 24 11.71 29.10 -15.61
CA VAL A 24 12.42 29.26 -14.33
C VAL A 24 11.63 28.55 -13.24
N LEU A 25 12.19 27.48 -12.70
CA LEU A 25 11.58 26.67 -11.65
C LEU A 25 11.52 27.41 -10.30
N PRO A 26 10.71 26.92 -9.34
CA PRO A 26 10.56 27.54 -8.03
C PRO A 26 11.85 27.64 -7.21
N ASP A 27 12.87 26.85 -7.52
CA ASP A 27 14.19 26.90 -6.90
C ASP A 27 15.19 27.82 -7.65
N GLY A 28 14.78 28.39 -8.78
CA GLY A 28 15.56 29.34 -9.58
C GLY A 28 16.43 28.67 -10.64
N ARG A 29 16.36 27.35 -10.81
CA ARG A 29 16.96 26.65 -11.93
C ARG A 29 16.14 26.89 -13.20
N ILE A 30 16.80 26.83 -14.35
CA ILE A 30 16.12 26.84 -15.65
C ILE A 30 15.82 25.40 -16.03
N ALA A 31 14.55 25.09 -16.31
CA ALA A 31 14.12 23.81 -16.84
C ALA A 31 14.89 23.54 -18.13
N THR A 32 15.55 22.38 -18.20
CA THR A 32 16.26 21.94 -19.39
C THR A 32 15.52 20.73 -19.96
N ALA A 33 15.59 20.54 -21.27
CA ALA A 33 15.03 19.34 -21.88
C ALA A 33 15.67 18.11 -21.22
N LEU A 34 14.85 17.12 -20.85
CA LEU A 34 15.33 15.84 -20.33
C LEU A 34 16.23 15.21 -21.39
N SER A 35 17.55 15.38 -21.23
CA SER A 35 18.54 14.76 -22.10
C SER A 35 18.30 13.26 -22.04
N VAL A 36 18.14 12.65 -23.23
CA VAL A 36 17.72 11.27 -23.47
C VAL A 36 18.18 10.36 -22.33
N ALA A 37 17.25 10.05 -21.42
CA ALA A 37 17.52 9.13 -20.34
C ALA A 37 17.98 7.82 -20.98
N GLN A 38 19.15 7.33 -20.58
CA GLN A 38 19.61 6.04 -21.05
C GLN A 38 18.56 5.01 -20.61
N PRO A 39 18.05 4.15 -21.51
CA PRO A 39 17.16 3.08 -21.11
C PRO A 39 17.90 2.25 -20.06
N PHE A 40 17.34 2.12 -18.87
CA PHE A 40 17.85 1.11 -17.95
C PHE A 40 17.50 -0.25 -18.54
N GLU A 41 18.45 -1.18 -18.50
CA GLU A 41 18.19 -2.55 -18.89
C GLU A 41 17.16 -3.14 -17.91
N TYR A 42 16.03 -3.62 -18.43
CA TYR A 42 15.04 -4.29 -17.61
C TYR A 42 15.59 -5.63 -17.16
N VAL A 43 16.10 -5.67 -15.93
CA VAL A 43 16.49 -6.92 -15.27
C VAL A 43 15.27 -7.47 -14.54
N ALA A 44 14.57 -8.41 -15.17
CA ALA A 44 13.54 -9.21 -14.50
C ALA A 44 14.18 -10.01 -13.36
N GLY A 45 14.13 -9.48 -12.13
CA GLY A 45 14.62 -10.18 -10.93
C GLY A 45 15.40 -9.34 -9.94
N GLN A 46 15.75 -8.09 -10.24
CA GLN A 46 16.38 -7.20 -9.24
C GLN A 46 15.33 -6.38 -8.47
N ILE A 47 14.45 -7.08 -7.75
CA ILE A 47 13.79 -6.53 -6.56
C ILE A 47 14.64 -7.00 -5.38
N GLY A 48 15.73 -6.28 -5.15
CA GLY A 48 16.67 -6.58 -4.08
C GLY A 48 16.14 -6.04 -2.74
N GLY A 49 15.67 -6.96 -1.89
CA GLY A 49 15.48 -6.72 -0.47
C GLY A 49 14.02 -6.76 -0.02
N VAL A 50 13.62 -7.88 0.58
CA VAL A 50 12.32 -8.15 1.20
C VAL A 50 11.22 -8.45 0.17
N THR A 51 11.19 -9.70 -0.30
CA THR A 51 9.92 -10.36 -0.65
C THR A 51 9.14 -10.67 0.63
N ASP A 52 8.87 -9.66 1.45
CA ASP A 52 7.60 -9.67 2.17
C ASP A 52 6.61 -9.30 1.07
N GLU A 53 5.97 -10.34 0.55
CA GLU A 53 4.72 -10.24 -0.18
C GLU A 53 3.92 -9.08 0.42
N LEU A 54 3.47 -8.12 -0.40
CA LEU A 54 2.67 -6.97 0.03
C LEU A 54 1.29 -7.48 0.50
N ALA A 55 1.27 -8.29 1.54
CA ALA A 55 0.08 -8.89 2.10
C ALA A 55 -0.80 -7.75 2.60
N VAL A 56 -2.01 -7.66 2.05
CA VAL A 56 -2.99 -6.71 2.53
C VAL A 56 -3.44 -7.20 3.91
N THR A 57 -3.25 -6.37 4.93
CA THR A 57 -3.69 -6.68 6.30
C THR A 57 -4.83 -5.76 6.72
N THR A 58 -5.72 -6.26 7.58
CA THR A 58 -6.80 -5.46 8.14
C THR A 58 -7.18 -5.93 9.53
N ARG A 59 -7.60 -4.97 10.38
CA ARG A 59 -8.26 -5.23 11.67
C ARG A 59 -9.76 -5.02 11.60
N ASN A 60 -10.29 -4.66 10.43
CA ASN A 60 -11.72 -4.45 10.24
C ASN A 60 -12.37 -5.76 9.78
N PRO A 61 -13.29 -6.36 10.58
CA PRO A 61 -13.94 -7.63 10.24
C PRO A 61 -14.69 -7.60 8.91
N ARG A 62 -15.28 -6.45 8.53
CA ARG A 62 -16.02 -6.31 7.27
C ARG A 62 -15.08 -6.34 6.06
N TYR A 63 -13.93 -5.67 6.16
CA TYR A 63 -12.92 -5.72 5.11
C TYR A 63 -12.25 -7.09 5.05
N ALA A 64 -11.99 -7.73 6.20
CA ALA A 64 -11.46 -9.09 6.25
C ALA A 64 -12.40 -10.08 5.56
N ALA A 65 -13.71 -10.00 5.80
CA ALA A 65 -14.70 -10.85 5.13
C ALA A 65 -14.66 -10.67 3.60
N GLN A 66 -14.59 -9.42 3.11
CA GLN A 66 -14.51 -9.14 1.68
C GLN A 66 -13.19 -9.63 1.07
N MET A 67 -12.08 -9.37 1.76
CA MET A 67 -10.72 -9.76 1.37
C MET A 67 -10.58 -11.28 1.24
N LEU A 68 -11.16 -12.03 2.17
CA LEU A 68 -11.09 -13.49 2.24
C LEU A 68 -12.23 -14.20 1.49
N GLY A 69 -13.15 -13.45 0.87
CA GLY A 69 -14.22 -14.01 0.04
C GLY A 69 -15.37 -14.67 0.82
N TYR A 70 -15.64 -14.24 2.05
CA TYR A 70 -16.71 -14.77 2.90
C TYR A 70 -17.90 -13.82 3.02
N SER A 71 -19.12 -14.37 3.16
CA SER A 71 -20.28 -13.57 3.56
C SER A 71 -20.12 -13.07 4.98
N SER A 72 -20.74 -11.93 5.34
CA SER A 72 -20.66 -11.39 6.70
C SER A 72 -21.14 -12.36 7.78
N GLN A 73 -22.16 -13.17 7.48
CA GLN A 73 -22.68 -14.17 8.41
C GLN A 73 -21.65 -15.29 8.63
N GLN A 74 -21.19 -15.89 7.53
CA GLN A 74 -20.19 -16.96 7.57
C GLN A 74 -18.91 -16.49 8.26
N PHE A 75 -18.41 -15.31 7.89
CA PHE A 75 -17.22 -14.74 8.51
C PHE A 75 -17.39 -14.56 10.02
N ARG A 76 -18.53 -14.05 10.48
CA ARG A 76 -18.83 -13.90 11.91
C ARG A 76 -18.83 -15.24 12.65
N GLU A 77 -19.46 -16.26 12.08
CA GLU A 77 -19.49 -17.62 12.65
C GLU A 77 -18.07 -18.22 12.73
N MET A 78 -17.26 -18.03 11.68
CA MET A 78 -15.85 -18.41 11.67
C MET A 78 -15.03 -17.67 12.73
N VAL A 79 -15.24 -16.36 12.93
CA VAL A 79 -14.57 -15.58 13.99
C VAL A 79 -14.91 -16.13 15.37
N HIS A 80 -16.17 -16.51 15.62
CA HIS A 80 -16.56 -17.11 16.89
C HIS A 80 -15.80 -18.41 17.16
N ARG A 81 -15.78 -19.35 16.20
CA ARG A 81 -15.02 -20.60 16.32
C ARG A 81 -13.53 -20.37 16.50
N PHE A 82 -12.94 -19.51 15.67
CA PHE A 82 -11.53 -19.15 15.74
C PHE A 82 -11.15 -18.66 17.14
N LYS A 83 -11.98 -17.78 17.72
CA LYS A 83 -11.73 -17.24 19.05
C LYS A 83 -11.93 -18.28 20.15
N ASP A 84 -12.99 -19.06 20.08
CA ASP A 84 -13.30 -20.10 21.06
C ASP A 84 -12.19 -21.16 21.11
N GLU A 85 -11.72 -21.63 19.96
CA GLU A 85 -10.66 -22.66 19.87
C GLU A 85 -9.28 -22.13 20.27
N ASN A 86 -8.98 -20.86 20.01
CA ASN A 86 -7.71 -20.24 20.36
C ASN A 86 -7.71 -19.50 21.71
N THR A 87 -8.78 -19.64 22.52
CA THR A 87 -8.91 -18.98 23.83
C THR A 87 -8.75 -17.45 23.75
N ILE A 88 -9.22 -16.83 22.65
CA ILE A 88 -9.17 -15.39 22.42
C ILE A 88 -10.50 -14.77 22.88
N GLY A 89 -10.44 -13.63 23.56
CA GLY A 89 -11.62 -12.96 24.06
C GLY A 89 -12.57 -12.48 22.95
N PRO A 90 -13.89 -12.41 23.20
CA PRO A 90 -14.87 -12.01 22.21
C PRO A 90 -14.67 -10.58 21.70
N THR A 91 -14.10 -9.70 22.53
CA THR A 91 -13.82 -8.29 22.22
C THR A 91 -12.42 -8.04 21.67
N ASP A 92 -11.56 -9.06 21.64
CA ASP A 92 -10.18 -8.89 21.21
C ASP A 92 -10.08 -8.66 19.70
N ASP A 93 -9.23 -7.73 19.30
CA ASP A 93 -8.99 -7.43 17.89
C ASP A 93 -8.02 -8.44 17.28
N LEU A 94 -8.35 -8.89 16.08
CA LEU A 94 -7.51 -9.74 15.26
C LEU A 94 -7.01 -8.96 14.05
N THR A 95 -5.83 -9.31 13.56
CA THR A 95 -5.32 -8.82 12.28
C THR A 95 -5.39 -9.96 11.28
N TRP A 96 -6.18 -9.79 10.23
CA TRP A 96 -6.30 -10.74 9.13
C TRP A 96 -5.40 -10.32 7.98
N HIS A 97 -4.71 -11.29 7.39
CA HIS A 97 -3.95 -11.16 6.15
C HIS A 97 -4.77 -11.75 5.00
N ASP A 98 -4.53 -11.29 3.78
CA ASP A 98 -5.20 -11.74 2.55
C ASP A 98 -5.00 -13.22 2.22
N ASN A 99 -3.91 -13.83 2.69
CA ASN A 99 -3.65 -15.26 2.61
C ASN A 99 -4.43 -16.11 3.66
N GLY A 100 -5.23 -15.46 4.50
CA GLY A 100 -6.00 -16.10 5.57
C GLY A 100 -5.27 -16.19 6.91
N ASP A 101 -3.99 -15.81 7.01
CA ASP A 101 -3.29 -15.82 8.29
C ASP A 101 -3.88 -14.80 9.26
N VAL A 102 -4.00 -15.21 10.52
CA VAL A 102 -4.54 -14.37 11.58
C VAL A 102 -3.53 -14.18 12.69
N TYR A 103 -3.36 -12.93 13.09
CA TYR A 103 -2.46 -12.53 14.17
C TYR A 103 -3.24 -11.90 15.31
N PHE A 104 -2.83 -12.21 16.53
CA PHE A 104 -3.26 -11.52 17.75
C PHE A 104 -2.02 -10.94 18.44
N GLN A 105 -2.01 -9.63 18.71
CA GLN A 105 -0.85 -8.94 19.30
C GLN A 105 0.47 -9.23 18.58
N ASN A 106 0.45 -9.29 17.24
CA ASN A 106 1.58 -9.61 16.36
C ASN A 106 2.12 -11.04 16.49
N ILE A 107 1.39 -11.94 17.16
CA ILE A 107 1.69 -13.36 17.24
C ILE A 107 0.78 -14.09 16.25
N TYR A 108 1.36 -14.90 15.35
CA TYR A 108 0.60 -15.77 14.47
C TYR A 108 -0.19 -16.78 15.30
N ILE A 109 -1.47 -16.92 15.00
CA ILE A 109 -2.37 -17.82 15.71
C ILE A 109 -2.66 -19.05 14.86
N ASP A 110 -3.35 -18.86 13.74
CA ASP A 110 -3.69 -19.93 12.79
C ASP A 110 -4.17 -19.31 11.45
N ASN A 111 -4.41 -20.16 10.45
CA ASN A 111 -5.02 -19.77 9.19
C ASN A 111 -6.56 -19.84 9.25
N PHE A 112 -7.21 -18.71 9.00
CA PHE A 112 -8.65 -18.52 9.10
C PHE A 112 -9.46 -19.45 8.21
N HIS A 113 -8.90 -19.91 7.08
CA HIS A 113 -9.60 -20.80 6.16
C HIS A 113 -9.92 -22.18 6.77
N GLY A 114 -9.22 -22.58 7.84
CA GLY A 114 -9.48 -23.82 8.58
C GLY A 114 -10.82 -23.84 9.32
N TYR A 115 -11.47 -22.70 9.50
CA TYR A 115 -12.63 -22.56 10.39
C TYR A 115 -13.99 -22.54 9.68
N LYS A 116 -14.04 -22.95 8.41
CA LYS A 116 -15.19 -22.78 7.49
C LYS A 116 -16.41 -23.69 7.78
N ASP A 117 -16.28 -24.68 8.67
CA ASP A 117 -17.21 -25.82 8.81
C ASP A 117 -18.66 -25.53 9.22
#